data_AF-X1G4Z1-F1
#
_entry.id   AF-X1G4Z1-F1
#
_cell.length_a   1.000
_cell.length_b   1.000
_cell.length_c   1.000
_cell.angle_alpha   90.00
_cell.angle_beta   90.00
_cell.angle_gamma   90.00
#
_symmetry.space_group_name_H-M   'P 1'
#
loop_
_entity.id
_entity.type
_entity.pdbx_description
1 polymer ?
#
loop_
_entity_poly.entity_id
_entity_poly.type
_entity_poly.pdbx_seq_one_letter_code
_entity_poly.pdbx_strand_id
1 'polypeptide(L)'
;INGVQSLTDNPDKSYIGLPYAGVLRDLRVRLTSLPGAGNSWTFNVWKAWEDTALACTIGDAEAFGEDTVHEVVLGVDDRICMHITKVGAPVSTFASWSAHFYRS
;
A
#
# COMPACT_ATOMS: atom_id res chain seq x y z
N ILE A 1 5.81 -10.07 1.69
CA ILE A 1 6.46 -8.88 1.09
C ILE A 1 6.23 -7.72 2.03
N ASN A 2 7.21 -6.83 2.21
CA ASN A 2 7.12 -5.69 3.10
C ASN A 2 7.98 -4.52 2.60
N GLY A 3 7.64 -3.31 3.02
CA GLY A 3 8.37 -2.09 2.68
C GLY A 3 8.17 -0.99 3.72
N VAL A 4 9.04 0.01 3.69
CA VAL A 4 8.91 1.25 4.46
C VAL A 4 9.15 2.41 3.52
N GLN A 5 8.27 3.40 3.53
CA GLN A 5 8.39 4.55 2.65
C GLN A 5 7.92 5.84 3.33
N SER A 6 8.56 6.94 2.97
CA SER A 6 8.05 8.29 3.29
C SER A 6 6.77 8.51 2.49
N LEU A 7 5.77 9.16 3.09
CA LEU A 7 4.53 9.44 2.38
C LEU A 7 4.72 10.62 1.42
N THR A 8 4.60 10.32 0.13
CA THR A 8 4.46 11.28 -0.97
C THR A 8 3.17 10.94 -1.72
N ASP A 9 2.46 11.95 -2.20
CA ASP A 9 1.24 11.79 -3.02
C ASP A 9 1.59 11.34 -4.44
N ASN A 10 2.02 10.09 -4.60
CA ASN A 10 2.31 9.48 -5.89
C ASN A 10 2.65 7.99 -5.70
N PRO A 11 2.71 7.17 -6.78
CA PRO A 11 3.34 5.87 -6.69
C PRO A 11 4.80 6.02 -6.29
N ASP A 12 5.24 5.17 -5.37
CA ASP A 12 6.67 5.03 -5.13
C ASP A 12 7.32 4.58 -6.44
N LYS A 13 8.35 5.30 -6.89
CA LYS A 13 9.10 4.94 -8.11
C LYS A 13 9.96 3.68 -7.90
N SER A 14 9.99 3.17 -6.68
CA SER A 14 10.66 1.94 -6.27
C SER A 14 9.70 0.76 -6.44
N TYR A 15 9.98 -0.11 -7.42
CA TYR A 15 9.17 -1.30 -7.68
C TYR A 15 9.83 -2.56 -7.12
N ILE A 16 9.02 -3.48 -6.64
CA ILE A 16 9.42 -4.84 -6.31
C ILE A 16 9.03 -5.73 -7.48
N GLY A 17 10.01 -6.31 -8.16
CA GLY A 17 9.79 -7.35 -9.17
C GLY A 17 9.58 -8.71 -8.52
N LEU A 18 8.62 -9.49 -9.04
CA LEU A 18 8.30 -10.81 -8.51
C LEU A 18 8.83 -11.91 -9.43
N PRO A 19 9.72 -12.79 -8.95
CA PRO A 19 10.30 -13.84 -9.79
C PRO A 19 9.34 -15.03 -10.06
N TYR A 20 8.15 -15.02 -9.44
CA TYR A 20 7.18 -16.11 -9.53
C TYR A 20 5.76 -15.55 -9.66
N ALA A 21 4.91 -16.31 -10.35
CA ALA A 21 3.48 -16.07 -10.32
C ALA A 21 2.89 -16.47 -8.95
N GLY A 22 1.78 -15.84 -8.58
CA GLY A 22 1.12 -16.06 -7.31
C GLY A 22 0.03 -15.05 -7.03
N VAL A 23 -0.37 -14.99 -5.76
CA VAL A 23 -1.42 -14.09 -5.27
C VAL A 23 -0.88 -13.26 -4.11
N LEU A 24 -1.11 -11.96 -4.15
CA LEU A 24 -0.85 -11.04 -3.05
C LEU A 24 -2.16 -10.70 -2.34
N ARG A 25 -2.18 -10.79 -1.01
CA ARG A 25 -3.34 -10.45 -0.17
C ARG A 25 -2.90 -10.07 1.24
N ASP A 26 -3.85 -9.82 2.13
CA ASP A 26 -3.61 -9.46 3.54
C ASP A 26 -2.71 -8.21 3.67
N LEU A 27 -3.08 -7.13 2.96
CA LEU A 27 -2.35 -5.87 3.02
C LEU A 27 -2.52 -5.26 4.42
N ARG A 28 -1.42 -4.85 5.03
CA ARG A 28 -1.38 -4.16 6.31
C ARG A 28 -0.48 -2.96 6.21
N VAL A 29 -0.95 -1.81 6.69
CA VAL A 29 -0.20 -0.56 6.67
C VAL A 29 -0.23 0.07 8.06
N ARG A 30 0.92 0.57 8.50
CA ARG A 30 1.06 1.28 9.77
C ARG A 30 1.80 2.59 9.57
N LEU A 31 1.28 3.66 10.16
CA LEU A 31 1.89 4.99 10.16
C LEU A 31 2.68 5.23 11.44
N THR A 32 3.72 6.05 11.34
CA THR A 32 4.48 6.52 12.52
C THR A 32 3.77 7.62 13.31
N SER A 33 2.83 8.34 12.68
CA SER A 33 2.02 9.40 13.28
C SER A 33 0.64 9.45 12.63
N LEU A 34 -0.33 9.99 13.36
CA LEU A 34 -1.71 10.12 12.88
C LEU A 34 -1.78 11.17 11.75
N PRO A 35 -2.66 10.99 10.75
CA PRO A 35 -2.85 11.98 9.67
C PRO A 35 -3.31 13.34 10.18
N GLY A 36 -4.09 13.36 11.28
CA GLY A 36 -4.63 14.58 11.89
C GLY A 36 -5.98 14.99 11.29
N ALA A 37 -6.76 15.75 12.07
CA ALA A 37 -8.19 16.02 11.83
C ALA A 37 -8.53 16.39 10.37
N GLY A 38 -9.51 15.68 9.79
CA GLY A 38 -9.99 15.92 8.44
C GLY A 38 -9.05 15.45 7.32
N ASN A 39 -7.97 14.74 7.65
CA ASN A 39 -7.02 14.20 6.68
C ASN A 39 -7.03 12.67 6.65
N SER A 40 -6.58 12.10 5.54
CA SER A 40 -6.40 10.65 5.39
C SER A 40 -5.30 10.31 4.41
N TRP A 41 -4.82 9.08 4.51
CA TRP A 41 -3.94 8.46 3.51
C TRP A 41 -4.60 7.20 2.96
N THR A 42 -4.58 7.04 1.65
CA THR A 42 -5.01 5.81 0.98
C THR A 42 -3.80 5.16 0.32
N PHE A 43 -3.66 3.86 0.55
CA PHE A 43 -2.60 3.00 0.06
C PHE A 43 -3.21 1.95 -0.86
N ASN A 44 -2.84 1.98 -2.13
CA ASN A 44 -3.24 0.98 -3.12
C ASN A 44 -2.02 0.17 -3.55
N VAL A 45 -2.17 -1.15 -3.64
CA VAL A 45 -1.20 -1.93 -4.40
C VAL A 45 -1.34 -1.55 -5.86
N TRP A 46 -0.25 -1.05 -6.43
CA TRP A 46 -0.18 -0.61 -7.81
C TRP A 46 0.51 -1.68 -8.65
N LYS A 47 -0.15 -2.13 -9.70
CA LYS A 47 0.33 -3.16 -10.61
C LYS A 47 0.12 -2.69 -12.04
N ALA A 48 1.14 -2.85 -12.89
CA ALA A 48 1.04 -2.55 -14.32
C ALA A 48 0.45 -1.15 -14.64
N TRP A 49 0.82 -0.15 -13.83
CA TRP A 49 0.38 1.25 -13.94
C TRP A 49 -1.07 1.54 -13.51
N GLU A 50 -1.73 0.59 -12.84
CA GLU A 50 -3.12 0.74 -12.36
C GLU A 50 -3.28 0.35 -10.89
N ASP A 51 -4.21 1.03 -10.22
CA ASP A 51 -4.61 0.70 -8.85
C ASP A 51 -5.38 -0.61 -8.84
N THR A 52 -4.97 -1.51 -7.95
CA THR A 52 -5.68 -2.76 -7.72
C THR A 52 -6.75 -2.59 -6.63
N ALA A 53 -7.60 -3.62 -6.49
CA ALA A 53 -8.58 -3.69 -5.42
C ALA A 53 -7.96 -3.87 -4.03
N LEU A 54 -6.71 -4.33 -3.93
CA LEU A 54 -6.01 -4.51 -2.65
C LEU A 54 -5.53 -3.14 -2.15
N ALA A 55 -6.30 -2.56 -1.23
CA ALA A 55 -6.12 -1.17 -0.83
C ALA A 55 -6.62 -0.91 0.60
N CYS A 56 -6.04 0.09 1.25
CA CYS A 56 -6.39 0.48 2.60
C CYS A 56 -6.40 2.00 2.76
N THR A 57 -7.40 2.54 3.45
CA THR A 57 -7.46 3.95 3.86
C THR A 57 -7.26 4.06 5.37
N ILE A 58 -6.40 4.97 5.80
CA ILE A 58 -6.16 5.30 7.21
C ILE A 58 -6.68 6.72 7.47
N GLY A 59 -7.67 6.83 8.35
CA GLY A 59 -8.34 8.09 8.71
C GLY A 59 -7.58 8.93 9.73
N ASP A 60 -8.14 10.11 10.03
CA ASP A 60 -7.48 11.17 10.81
C ASP A 60 -7.05 10.78 12.23
N ALA A 61 -7.78 9.88 12.88
CA ALA A 61 -7.52 9.39 14.23
C ALA A 61 -6.85 8.00 14.25
N GLU A 62 -6.48 7.45 13.10
CA GLU A 62 -5.98 6.09 12.96
C GLU A 62 -4.49 6.07 12.60
N ALA A 63 -3.76 5.08 13.12
CA ALA A 63 -2.35 4.85 12.79
C ALA A 63 -2.14 3.55 12.01
N PHE A 64 -3.21 2.84 11.68
CA PHE A 64 -3.16 1.51 11.10
C PHE A 64 -4.41 1.27 10.26
N GLY A 65 -4.25 0.49 9.19
CA GLY A 65 -5.36 -0.11 8.49
C GLY A 65 -4.92 -1.36 7.73
N GLU A 66 -5.89 -2.15 7.32
CA GLU A 66 -5.64 -3.40 6.61
C GLU A 66 -6.75 -3.73 5.60
N ASP A 67 -6.38 -4.54 4.61
CA ASP A 67 -7.28 -5.19 3.69
C ASP A 67 -6.98 -6.69 3.69
N THR A 68 -7.89 -7.44 4.31
CA THR A 68 -7.85 -8.91 4.44
C THR A 68 -8.90 -9.59 3.56
N VAL A 69 -9.56 -8.81 2.69
CA VAL A 69 -10.69 -9.27 1.87
C VAL A 69 -10.28 -9.42 0.41
N HIS A 70 -9.53 -8.46 -0.13
CA HIS A 70 -9.16 -8.46 -1.54
C HIS A 70 -7.83 -9.17 -1.79
N GLU A 71 -7.61 -9.52 -3.05
CA GLU A 71 -6.37 -10.13 -3.51
C GLU A 71 -6.02 -9.66 -4.93
N VAL A 72 -4.75 -9.81 -5.28
CA VAL A 72 -4.22 -9.48 -6.61
C VAL A 72 -3.46 -10.68 -7.15
N VAL A 73 -3.88 -11.16 -8.32
CA VAL A 73 -3.14 -12.17 -9.07
C VAL A 73 -1.94 -11.51 -9.75
N LEU A 74 -0.77 -12.14 -9.61
CA LEU A 74 0.52 -11.66 -10.11
C LEU A 74 1.13 -12.74 -11.00
N GLY A 75 1.64 -12.32 -12.15
CA GLY A 75 2.44 -13.12 -13.06
C GLY A 75 3.92 -13.07 -12.71
N VAL A 76 4.71 -13.86 -13.43
CA VAL A 76 6.17 -13.78 -13.39
C VAL A 76 6.61 -12.41 -13.93
N ASP A 77 7.59 -11.80 -13.29
CA ASP A 77 8.17 -10.50 -13.59
C ASP A 77 7.21 -9.31 -13.45
N ASP A 78 6.01 -9.52 -12.91
CA ASP A 78 5.15 -8.43 -12.48
C ASP A 78 5.86 -7.55 -11.47
N ARG A 79 5.63 -6.25 -11.59
CA ARG A 79 6.17 -5.22 -10.70
C ARG A 79 5.05 -4.61 -9.89
N ILE A 80 5.27 -4.54 -8.59
CA ILE A 80 4.37 -3.88 -7.66
C ILE A 80 5.07 -2.75 -6.93
N CYS A 81 4.32 -1.69 -6.63
CA CYS A 81 4.69 -0.69 -5.62
C CYS A 81 3.44 -0.18 -4.92
N MET A 82 3.60 0.66 -3.90
CA MET A 82 2.47 1.34 -3.27
C MET A 82 2.17 2.64 -4.01
N HIS A 83 0.92 2.82 -4.41
CA HIS A 83 0.37 4.11 -4.79
C HIS A 83 -0.28 4.74 -3.57
N ILE A 84 0.22 5.93 -3.19
CA ILE A 84 -0.26 6.66 -2.02
C ILE A 84 -0.97 7.91 -2.48
N THR A 85 -2.21 8.09 -2.04
CA THR A 85 -2.98 9.32 -2.22
C THR A 85 -3.40 9.87 -0.86
N LYS A 86 -3.74 11.16 -0.82
CA LYS A 86 -4.10 11.85 0.41
C LYS A 86 -5.31 12.75 0.23
N VAL A 87 -6.04 12.94 1.32
CA VAL A 87 -7.06 13.99 1.43
C VAL A 87 -6.57 15.04 2.42
N GLY A 88 -6.70 16.31 2.06
CA GLY A 88 -6.29 17.44 2.89
C GLY A 88 -4.76 17.65 2.91
N ALA A 89 -4.25 18.03 4.09
CA ALA A 89 -2.84 18.27 4.36
C ALA A 89 -2.37 17.46 5.58
N PRO A 90 -2.38 16.12 5.49
CA PRO A 90 -1.97 15.26 6.58
C PRO A 90 -0.52 15.52 7.01
N VAL A 91 -0.24 15.27 8.28
CA VAL A 91 1.10 15.40 8.86
C VAL A 91 2.08 14.46 8.15
N SER A 92 3.28 14.97 7.82
CA SER A 92 4.36 14.14 7.28
C SER A 92 4.68 12.97 8.19
N THR A 93 4.70 11.77 7.62
CA THR A 93 4.89 10.52 8.36
C THR A 93 5.52 9.47 7.45
N PHE A 94 5.90 8.35 8.04
CA PHE A 94 6.35 7.15 7.35
C PHE A 94 5.26 6.08 7.41
N ALA A 95 5.09 5.34 6.32
CA ALA A 95 4.32 4.10 6.33
C ALA A 95 5.25 2.90 6.25
N SER A 96 4.99 1.94 7.13
CA SER A 96 5.46 0.56 7.00
C SER A 96 4.31 -0.28 6.49
N TRP A 97 4.55 -1.11 5.48
CA TRP A 97 3.53 -1.97 4.91
C TRP A 97 4.02 -3.41 4.76
N SER A 98 3.06 -4.33 4.75
CA SER A 98 3.29 -5.74 4.48
C SER A 98 2.09 -6.35 3.76
N ALA A 99 2.35 -7.33 2.92
CA ALA A 99 1.32 -8.17 2.32
C ALA A 99 1.85 -9.60 2.18
N HIS A 100 0.96 -10.59 2.30
CA HIS A 100 1.29 -11.99 2.11
C HIS A 100 1.30 -12.34 0.62
N PHE A 101 2.35 -13.04 0.20
CA PHE A 101 2.49 -13.55 -1.15
C PHE A 101 2.43 -15.08 -1.13
N TYR A 102 1.45 -15.63 -1.83
CA TYR A 102 1.26 -17.06 -2.01
C TYR A 102 1.69 -17.44 -3.42
N ARG A 103 2.75 -18.24 -3.51
CA ARG A 103 3.25 -18.73 -4.79
C ARG A 103 2.27 -19.76 -5.37
N SER A 104 2.01 -19.68 -6.67
CA SER A 104 1.27 -20.70 -7.44
C SER A 104 2.17 -21.85 -7.86
#